data_AF-A0A955KSX6-F1
#
_entry.id   AF-A0A955KSX6-F1
#
_cell.length_a   1.000
_cell.length_b   1.000
_cell.length_c   1.000
_cell.angle_alpha   90.00
_cell.angle_beta   90.00
_cell.angle_gamma   90.00
#
_symmetry.space_group_name_H-M   'P 1'
#
loop_
_entity.id
_entity.type
_entity.pdbx_description
1 polymer ?
#
loop_
_entity_poly.entity_id
_entity_poly.type
_entity_poly.pdbx_seq_one_letter_code
_entity_poly.pdbx_strand_id
1 'polypeptide(L)'
;MTKSKPKSTKKNKKDFLISTRFLLTVALLVILLFAGIIFRKAFLTQPIINKSQQNDTQTAQLLQLETKIAKWSPLLNSYPPQVEEKDLPALKAEFTSFASQTEEYFNANKNNMTNANQLQYTFLLGELYRFGHNLDLQNSWQKSEHYYKQALAIDNTHYESNSGLATLYVNSNIKYAPDAERIFSYMMTLDLTDEQRAQTNLGLFFSHYYQGKFDQAYQNLEQGLRYDPDNELIKTMKDIMDDRKIGKN
;
A
#
# COMPACT_ATOMS: atom_id res chain seq x y z
N MET A 1 47.18 35.00 -16.95
CA MET A 1 46.12 34.24 -16.26
C MET A 1 44.77 34.49 -16.93
N THR A 2 44.38 33.67 -17.90
CA THR A 2 43.10 33.80 -18.63
C THR A 2 42.10 32.77 -18.09
N LYS A 3 41.08 33.23 -17.36
CA LYS A 3 39.97 32.40 -16.85
C LYS A 3 39.07 31.98 -18.02
N SER A 4 39.04 30.69 -18.35
CA SER A 4 38.10 30.15 -19.34
C SER A 4 36.70 30.06 -18.73
N LYS A 5 35.70 30.69 -19.37
CA LYS A 5 34.30 30.57 -18.98
C LYS A 5 33.79 29.15 -19.27
N PRO A 6 33.00 28.54 -18.36
CA PRO A 6 32.39 27.23 -18.61
C PRO A 6 31.32 27.36 -19.70
N LYS A 7 31.40 26.50 -20.71
CA LYS A 7 30.37 26.36 -21.75
C LYS A 7 29.10 25.80 -21.12
N SER A 8 28.05 26.61 -21.04
CA SER A 8 26.70 26.18 -20.72
C SER A 8 26.22 25.20 -21.80
N THR A 9 26.05 23.94 -21.41
CA THR A 9 25.40 22.93 -22.24
C THR A 9 23.90 23.23 -22.24
N LYS A 10 23.38 23.68 -23.40
CA LYS A 10 21.94 23.79 -23.65
C LYS A 10 21.34 22.38 -23.60
N LYS A 11 20.88 21.98 -22.41
CA LYS A 11 20.10 20.76 -22.23
C LYS A 11 18.86 20.87 -23.13
N ASN A 12 18.66 19.87 -23.99
CA ASN A 12 17.70 19.93 -25.08
C ASN A 12 16.27 19.99 -24.50
N LYS A 13 15.49 21.02 -24.86
CA LYS A 13 14.12 21.23 -24.34
C LYS A 13 13.20 20.02 -24.62
N LYS A 14 13.51 19.22 -25.65
CA LYS A 14 12.77 18.00 -25.99
C LYS A 14 12.92 16.91 -24.93
N ASP A 15 14.12 16.72 -24.36
CA ASP A 15 14.38 15.69 -23.35
C ASP A 15 13.63 15.98 -22.03
N PHE A 16 13.46 17.28 -21.72
CA PHE A 16 12.70 17.71 -20.54
C PHE A 16 11.17 17.47 -20.67
N LEU A 17 10.63 17.66 -21.87
CA LEU A 17 9.19 17.48 -22.15
C LEU A 17 8.79 15.99 -22.21
N ILE A 18 9.67 15.11 -22.67
CA ILE A 18 9.44 13.66 -22.68
C ILE A 18 9.43 13.11 -21.25
N SER A 19 10.35 13.58 -20.39
CA SER A 19 10.42 13.15 -18.99
C SER A 19 9.19 13.53 -18.16
N THR A 20 8.56 14.67 -18.42
CA THR A 20 7.41 15.18 -17.63
C THR A 20 6.10 14.49 -18.01
N ARG A 21 5.85 14.28 -19.31
CA ARG A 21 4.65 13.54 -19.76
C ARG A 21 4.66 12.09 -19.28
N PHE A 22 5.83 11.46 -19.25
CA PHE A 22 5.97 10.09 -18.78
C PHE A 22 5.81 9.94 -17.26
N LEU A 23 6.34 10.87 -16.45
CA LEU A 23 6.10 10.88 -15.00
C LEU A 23 4.61 10.98 -14.69
N LEU A 24 3.87 11.76 -15.47
CA LEU A 24 2.41 11.83 -15.39
C LEU A 24 1.74 10.51 -15.81
N THR A 25 2.18 9.85 -16.88
CA THR A 25 1.60 8.56 -17.33
C THR A 25 1.87 7.42 -16.33
N VAL A 26 3.08 7.32 -15.78
CA VAL A 26 3.39 6.32 -14.75
C VAL A 26 2.67 6.62 -13.45
N ALA A 27 2.60 7.89 -13.03
CA ALA A 27 1.77 8.27 -11.90
C ALA A 27 0.31 7.84 -12.13
N LEU A 28 -0.27 8.14 -13.29
CA LEU A 28 -1.63 7.74 -13.68
C LEU A 28 -1.84 6.22 -13.77
N LEU A 29 -0.84 5.42 -14.17
CA LEU A 29 -0.96 3.96 -14.28
C LEU A 29 -0.76 3.25 -12.93
N VAL A 30 0.13 3.73 -12.08
CA VAL A 30 0.22 3.30 -10.67
C VAL A 30 -1.10 3.62 -9.95
N ILE A 31 -1.70 4.75 -10.28
CA ILE A 31 -3.03 5.17 -9.83
C ILE A 31 -4.15 4.23 -10.31
N LEU A 32 -4.11 3.73 -11.56
CA LEU A 32 -5.18 2.91 -12.14
C LEU A 32 -5.09 1.40 -11.86
N LEU A 33 -3.91 0.86 -11.54
CA LEU A 33 -3.67 -0.60 -11.56
C LEU A 33 -3.71 -1.30 -10.18
N PHE A 34 -3.83 -0.57 -9.07
CA PHE A 34 -4.11 -1.16 -7.74
C PHE A 34 -5.61 -1.48 -7.52
N ALA A 35 -6.44 -1.32 -8.55
CA ALA A 35 -7.89 -1.56 -8.49
C ALA A 35 -8.31 -3.04 -8.61
N GLY A 36 -7.40 -4.01 -8.80
CA GLY A 36 -7.81 -5.33 -9.30
C GLY A 36 -7.17 -6.60 -8.70
N ILE A 37 -6.19 -6.54 -7.81
CA ILE A 37 -5.47 -7.75 -7.37
C ILE A 37 -5.47 -7.86 -5.84
N ILE A 38 -5.85 -9.06 -5.37
CA ILE A 38 -5.96 -9.57 -3.99
C ILE A 38 -7.30 -9.33 -3.27
N PHE A 39 -8.27 -10.23 -3.53
CA PHE A 39 -9.09 -10.81 -2.45
C PHE A 39 -9.65 -12.18 -2.90
N ARG A 40 -8.92 -13.27 -2.64
CA ARG A 40 -9.46 -14.63 -2.72
C ARG A 40 -9.58 -15.23 -1.32
N LYS A 41 -10.83 -15.52 -0.97
CA LYS A 41 -11.31 -16.16 0.26
C LYS A 41 -10.51 -17.41 0.63
N ALA A 42 -10.14 -17.54 1.91
CA ALA A 42 -10.34 -18.75 2.71
C ALA A 42 -9.77 -18.56 4.12
N PHE A 43 -10.59 -18.22 5.12
CA PHE A 43 -10.43 -18.68 6.51
C PHE A 43 -11.75 -18.48 7.26
N LEU A 44 -12.58 -19.51 7.26
CA LEU A 44 -13.68 -19.68 8.22
C LEU A 44 -13.73 -21.16 8.60
N THR A 45 -13.19 -21.52 9.77
CA THR A 45 -13.46 -22.82 10.40
C THR A 45 -13.85 -22.66 11.86
N GLN A 46 -15.13 -23.02 12.09
CA GLN A 46 -15.81 -23.68 13.21
C GLN A 46 -15.64 -23.15 14.65
N PRO A 47 -16.75 -22.86 15.37
CA PRO A 47 -16.72 -22.36 16.74
C PRO A 47 -16.59 -23.50 17.77
N ILE A 48 -15.69 -23.33 18.73
CA ILE A 48 -15.71 -24.07 20.01
C ILE A 48 -16.26 -23.13 21.09
N ILE A 49 -17.39 -23.51 21.66
CA ILE A 49 -18.14 -22.76 22.69
C ILE A 49 -17.53 -23.05 24.07
N ASN A 50 -17.09 -22.01 24.81
CA ASN A 50 -17.78 -21.50 26.02
C ASN A 50 -16.93 -20.45 26.80
N LYS A 51 -17.25 -19.16 26.61
CA LYS A 51 -16.94 -17.93 27.41
C LYS A 51 -17.72 -16.73 26.79
N SER A 52 -19.01 -16.95 26.57
CA SER A 52 -19.74 -16.58 25.34
C SER A 52 -20.61 -15.31 25.40
N GLN A 53 -20.08 -14.16 25.81
CA GLN A 53 -20.77 -12.89 25.54
C GLN A 53 -19.80 -11.77 25.18
N GLN A 54 -18.69 -11.65 25.91
CA GLN A 54 -17.66 -10.65 25.61
C GLN A 54 -16.86 -11.02 24.34
N ASN A 55 -16.54 -12.31 24.16
CA ASN A 55 -15.91 -12.79 22.94
C ASN A 55 -16.84 -12.65 21.72
N ASP A 56 -18.14 -12.85 21.91
CA ASP A 56 -19.15 -12.73 20.85
C ASP A 56 -19.26 -11.26 20.38
N THR A 57 -19.22 -10.32 21.32
CA THR A 57 -19.24 -8.88 21.01
C THR A 57 -17.97 -8.43 20.28
N GLN A 58 -16.78 -8.87 20.74
CA GLN A 58 -15.51 -8.55 20.06
C GLN A 58 -15.48 -9.12 18.64
N THR A 59 -15.93 -10.36 18.48
CA THR A 59 -16.01 -11.03 17.17
C THR A 59 -16.98 -10.31 16.24
N ALA A 60 -18.14 -9.87 16.75
CA ALA A 60 -19.11 -9.11 15.96
C ALA A 60 -18.57 -7.74 15.50
N GLN A 61 -17.84 -7.03 16.37
CA GLN A 61 -17.25 -5.73 16.03
C GLN A 61 -16.11 -5.85 15.01
N LEU A 62 -15.29 -6.90 15.15
CA LEU A 62 -14.25 -7.21 14.18
C LEU A 62 -14.85 -7.55 12.81
N LEU A 63 -15.86 -8.42 12.78
CA LEU A 63 -16.58 -8.79 11.56
C LEU A 63 -17.25 -7.58 10.88
N GLN A 64 -17.79 -6.65 11.67
CA GLN A 64 -18.37 -5.41 11.15
C GLN A 64 -17.30 -4.54 10.46
N LEU A 65 -16.11 -4.42 11.06
CA LEU A 65 -14.98 -3.70 10.48
C LEU A 65 -14.50 -4.35 9.17
N GLU A 66 -14.31 -5.66 9.17
CA GLU A 66 -13.93 -6.43 7.96
C GLU A 66 -14.95 -6.26 6.84
N THR A 67 -16.24 -6.35 7.17
CA THR A 67 -17.34 -6.18 6.21
C THR A 67 -17.34 -4.78 5.60
N LYS A 68 -17.09 -3.74 6.41
CA LYS A 68 -17.00 -2.36 5.91
C LYS A 68 -15.78 -2.14 5.03
N ILE A 69 -14.62 -2.65 5.42
CA ILE A 69 -13.40 -2.58 4.60
C ILE A 69 -13.61 -3.31 3.28
N ALA A 70 -14.20 -4.51 3.28
CA ALA A 70 -14.51 -5.26 2.06
C ALA A 70 -15.49 -4.49 1.15
N LYS A 71 -16.50 -3.82 1.72
CA LYS A 71 -17.44 -2.97 0.97
C LYS A 71 -16.74 -1.78 0.30
N TRP A 72 -15.81 -1.13 1.00
CA TRP A 72 -15.16 0.08 0.51
C TRP A 72 -13.92 -0.17 -0.35
N SER A 73 -13.30 -1.35 -0.24
CA SER A 73 -12.07 -1.67 -0.97
C SER A 73 -12.17 -1.41 -2.49
N PRO A 74 -13.21 -1.85 -3.22
CA PRO A 74 -13.33 -1.56 -4.65
C PRO A 74 -13.40 -0.08 -5.00
N LEU A 75 -13.81 0.77 -4.05
CA LEU A 75 -13.97 2.20 -4.22
C LEU A 75 -12.72 2.98 -3.78
N LEU A 76 -12.04 2.52 -2.74
CA LEU A 76 -11.05 3.31 -2.00
C LEU A 76 -9.64 2.73 -2.02
N ASN A 77 -9.42 1.57 -2.66
CA ASN A 77 -8.09 0.94 -2.66
C ASN A 77 -7.07 1.70 -3.52
N SER A 78 -7.53 2.36 -4.60
CA SER A 78 -6.73 3.22 -5.46
C SER A 78 -6.91 4.71 -5.13
N TYR A 79 -5.94 5.51 -5.55
CA TYR A 79 -6.05 6.95 -5.61
C TYR A 79 -6.00 7.38 -7.08
N PRO A 80 -6.88 8.27 -7.58
CA PRO A 80 -8.01 8.82 -6.86
C PRO A 80 -9.06 7.72 -6.56
N PRO A 81 -9.91 7.93 -5.55
CA PRO A 81 -10.97 6.98 -5.22
C PRO A 81 -11.92 6.82 -6.40
N GLN A 82 -12.39 5.59 -6.63
CA GLN A 82 -13.32 5.20 -7.68
C GLN A 82 -14.76 5.50 -7.26
N VAL A 83 -15.03 6.78 -6.97
CA VAL A 83 -16.31 7.28 -6.46
C VAL A 83 -16.72 8.51 -7.25
N GLU A 84 -17.97 8.56 -7.68
CA GLU A 84 -18.53 9.73 -8.35
C GLU A 84 -18.46 10.96 -7.44
N GLU A 85 -18.09 12.12 -8.00
CA GLU A 85 -17.86 13.35 -7.22
C GLU A 85 -19.08 13.76 -6.39
N LYS A 86 -20.29 13.56 -6.93
CA LYS A 86 -21.56 13.83 -6.23
C LYS A 86 -21.79 12.98 -4.97
N ASP A 87 -21.22 11.77 -4.92
CA ASP A 87 -21.42 10.81 -3.84
C ASP A 87 -20.31 10.91 -2.77
N LEU A 88 -19.20 11.60 -3.11
CA LEU A 88 -18.02 11.74 -2.26
C LEU A 88 -18.32 12.43 -0.91
N PRO A 89 -19.12 13.50 -0.79
CA PRO A 89 -19.41 14.11 0.51
C PRO A 89 -20.15 13.16 1.47
N ALA A 90 -21.12 12.40 0.95
CA ALA A 90 -21.89 11.43 1.74
C ALA A 90 -21.00 10.27 2.21
N LEU A 91 -20.14 9.76 1.32
CA LEU A 91 -19.18 8.72 1.66
C LEU A 91 -18.18 9.19 2.71
N LYS A 92 -17.63 10.40 2.59
CA LYS A 92 -16.71 10.97 3.60
C LYS A 92 -17.39 11.08 4.96
N ALA A 93 -18.65 11.52 5.01
CA ALA A 93 -19.41 11.61 6.26
C ALA A 93 -19.66 10.22 6.89
N GLU A 94 -20.09 9.23 6.11
CA GLU A 94 -20.27 7.84 6.57
C GLU A 94 -18.94 7.29 7.10
N PHE A 95 -17.86 7.45 6.32
CA PHE A 95 -16.53 6.98 6.65
C PHE A 95 -16.03 7.58 7.97
N THR A 96 -16.08 8.91 8.12
CA THR A 96 -15.59 9.59 9.33
C THR A 96 -16.35 9.15 10.57
N SER A 97 -17.68 9.03 10.48
CA SER A 97 -18.51 8.56 11.60
C SER A 97 -18.13 7.12 11.99
N PHE A 98 -18.01 6.22 11.01
CA PHE A 98 -17.65 4.83 11.25
C PHE A 98 -16.23 4.70 11.84
N ALA A 99 -15.23 5.35 11.25
CA ALA A 99 -13.85 5.29 11.71
C ALA A 99 -13.68 5.79 13.15
N SER A 100 -14.39 6.86 13.53
CA SER A 100 -14.39 7.36 14.92
C SER A 100 -14.97 6.33 15.89
N GLN A 101 -16.11 5.72 15.56
CA GLN A 101 -16.76 4.72 16.42
C GLN A 101 -15.90 3.46 16.58
N THR A 102 -15.30 2.99 15.48
CA THR A 102 -14.40 1.83 15.48
C THR A 102 -13.14 2.09 16.33
N GLU A 103 -12.52 3.26 16.19
CA GLU A 103 -11.35 3.65 16.99
C GLU A 103 -11.68 3.79 18.48
N GLU A 104 -12.83 4.38 18.82
CA GLU A 104 -13.30 4.49 20.20
C GLU A 104 -13.54 3.11 20.82
N TYR A 105 -14.24 2.22 20.10
CA TYR A 105 -14.46 0.85 20.55
C TYR A 105 -13.14 0.11 20.78
N PHE A 106 -12.20 0.18 19.84
CA PHE A 106 -10.89 -0.45 19.98
C PHE A 106 -10.16 0.06 21.22
N ASN A 107 -10.07 1.37 21.40
CA ASN A 107 -9.35 1.96 22.54
C ASN A 107 -9.97 1.59 23.89
N ALA A 108 -11.30 1.52 23.98
CA ALA A 108 -11.99 1.11 25.20
C ALA A 108 -11.81 -0.38 25.54
N ASN A 109 -11.57 -1.23 24.53
CA ASN A 109 -11.63 -2.68 24.69
C ASN A 109 -10.31 -3.43 24.46
N LYS A 110 -9.28 -2.79 23.91
CA LYS A 110 -8.03 -3.45 23.48
C LYS A 110 -7.36 -4.27 24.57
N ASN A 111 -7.34 -3.79 25.82
CA ASN A 111 -6.74 -4.51 26.95
C ASN A 111 -7.47 -5.82 27.30
N ASN A 112 -8.70 -5.99 26.82
CA ASN A 112 -9.52 -7.17 27.04
C ASN A 112 -9.57 -8.09 25.81
N MET A 113 -8.87 -7.75 24.73
CA MET A 113 -8.79 -8.56 23.51
C MET A 113 -7.60 -9.52 23.59
N THR A 114 -7.71 -10.69 22.97
CA THR A 114 -6.54 -11.56 22.73
C THR A 114 -5.53 -10.85 21.84
N ASN A 115 -4.25 -11.23 21.90
CA ASN A 115 -3.23 -10.65 21.01
C ASN A 115 -3.59 -10.79 19.53
N ALA A 116 -4.20 -11.92 19.14
CA ALA A 116 -4.67 -12.14 17.77
C ALA A 116 -5.77 -11.15 17.37
N ASN A 117 -6.76 -10.93 18.24
CA ASN A 117 -7.80 -9.94 17.99
C ASN A 117 -7.24 -8.52 17.97
N GLN A 118 -6.31 -8.18 18.89
CA GLN A 118 -5.65 -6.87 18.88
C GLN A 118 -4.86 -6.66 17.59
N LEU A 119 -4.07 -7.64 17.15
CA LEU A 119 -3.30 -7.59 15.91
C LEU A 119 -4.22 -7.32 14.72
N GLN A 120 -5.25 -8.15 14.55
CA GLN A 120 -6.21 -8.02 13.45
C GLN A 120 -6.93 -6.66 13.47
N TYR A 121 -7.46 -6.25 14.63
CA TYR A 121 -8.18 -4.99 14.74
C TYR A 121 -7.29 -3.77 14.46
N THR A 122 -6.05 -3.82 14.94
CA THR A 122 -5.06 -2.75 14.72
C THR A 122 -4.65 -2.70 13.25
N PHE A 123 -4.40 -3.84 12.60
CA PHE A 123 -4.14 -3.91 11.16
C PHE A 123 -5.30 -3.31 10.35
N LEU A 124 -6.55 -3.70 10.66
CA LEU A 124 -7.73 -3.22 9.95
C LEU A 124 -7.99 -1.71 10.19
N LEU A 125 -7.65 -1.17 11.36
CA LEU A 125 -7.64 0.28 11.57
C LEU A 125 -6.58 0.97 10.68
N GLY A 126 -5.43 0.35 10.49
CA GLY A 126 -4.42 0.79 9.52
C GLY A 126 -4.97 0.89 8.09
N GLU A 127 -5.63 -0.17 7.61
CA GLU A 127 -6.31 -0.22 6.32
C GLU A 127 -7.45 0.82 6.22
N LEU A 128 -8.28 0.91 7.25
CA LEU A 128 -9.37 1.87 7.29
C LEU A 128 -8.83 3.29 7.09
N TYR A 129 -7.85 3.70 7.90
CA TYR A 129 -7.27 5.03 7.75
C TYR A 129 -6.45 5.22 6.47
N ARG A 130 -5.96 4.15 5.83
CA ARG A 130 -5.39 4.24 4.48
C ARG A 130 -6.46 4.64 3.46
N PHE A 131 -7.67 4.09 3.55
CA PHE A 131 -8.80 4.58 2.74
C PHE A 131 -9.15 6.03 3.06
N GLY A 132 -9.10 6.42 4.34
CA GLY A 132 -9.27 7.81 4.75
C GLY A 132 -8.23 8.75 4.12
N HIS A 133 -6.98 8.28 3.95
CA HIS A 133 -5.96 9.03 3.24
C HIS A 133 -6.29 9.19 1.76
N ASN A 134 -6.76 8.14 1.08
CA ASN A 134 -7.20 8.21 -0.31
C ASN A 134 -8.43 9.10 -0.50
N LEU A 135 -9.24 9.30 0.54
CA LEU A 135 -10.34 10.26 0.59
C LEU A 135 -9.91 11.68 0.96
N ASP A 136 -8.61 11.97 1.05
CA ASP A 136 -8.06 13.26 1.48
C ASP A 136 -8.61 13.72 2.86
N LEU A 137 -8.85 12.78 3.77
CA LEU A 137 -9.30 13.09 5.13
C LEU A 137 -8.10 13.45 6.02
N GLN A 138 -8.20 14.57 6.72
CA GLN A 138 -7.15 15.09 7.58
C GLN A 138 -6.69 14.04 8.62
N ASN A 139 -5.37 13.98 8.84
CA ASN A 139 -4.70 13.07 9.78
C ASN A 139 -4.80 11.57 9.46
N SER A 140 -5.51 11.17 8.41
CA SER A 140 -5.70 9.73 8.11
C SER A 140 -4.39 9.04 7.74
N TRP A 141 -3.46 9.74 7.07
CA TRP A 141 -2.12 9.20 6.80
C TRP A 141 -1.37 8.85 8.09
N GLN A 142 -1.31 9.78 9.04
CA GLN A 142 -0.63 9.61 10.33
C GLN A 142 -1.29 8.50 11.16
N LYS A 143 -2.63 8.42 11.14
CA LYS A 143 -3.35 7.35 11.83
C LYS A 143 -3.10 5.99 11.19
N SER A 144 -3.12 5.89 9.86
CA SER A 144 -2.80 4.65 9.15
C SER A 144 -1.40 4.15 9.50
N GLU A 145 -0.40 5.03 9.41
CA GLU A 145 0.99 4.73 9.81
C GLU A 145 1.07 4.27 11.28
N HIS A 146 0.40 4.99 12.18
CA HIS A 146 0.38 4.67 13.61
C HIS A 146 -0.18 3.27 13.89
N TYR A 147 -1.29 2.90 13.25
CA TYR A 147 -1.93 1.59 13.46
C TYR A 147 -1.12 0.45 12.85
N TYR A 148 -0.55 0.59 11.65
CA TYR A 148 0.35 -0.45 11.15
C TYR A 148 1.55 -0.65 12.08
N LYS A 149 2.16 0.42 12.59
CA LYS A 149 3.27 0.32 13.56
C LYS A 149 2.86 -0.35 14.87
N GLN A 150 1.64 -0.09 15.36
CA GLN A 150 1.11 -0.80 16.53
C GLN A 150 0.91 -2.30 16.24
N ALA A 151 0.39 -2.65 15.06
CA ALA A 151 0.21 -4.04 14.68
C ALA A 151 1.58 -4.76 14.61
N LEU A 152 2.59 -4.10 14.03
CA LEU A 152 3.97 -4.60 13.98
C LEU A 152 4.67 -4.66 15.34
N ALA A 153 4.19 -3.92 16.35
CA ALA A 153 4.66 -4.05 17.73
C ALA A 153 4.09 -5.30 18.44
N ILE A 154 2.93 -5.81 17.99
CA ILE A 154 2.34 -7.06 18.47
C ILE A 154 2.98 -8.25 17.76
N ASP A 155 3.08 -8.18 16.44
CA ASP A 155 3.74 -9.18 15.60
C ASP A 155 4.51 -8.50 14.47
N ASN A 156 5.84 -8.51 14.58
CA ASN A 156 6.72 -7.84 13.62
C ASN A 156 6.87 -8.60 12.29
N THR A 157 6.49 -9.87 12.22
CA THR A 157 6.53 -10.67 10.99
C THR A 157 5.19 -10.68 10.25
N HIS A 158 4.15 -10.04 10.80
CA HIS A 158 2.83 -9.97 10.18
C HIS A 158 2.91 -9.34 8.77
N TYR A 159 2.67 -10.16 7.75
CA TYR A 159 2.90 -9.79 6.35
C TYR A 159 2.04 -8.60 5.93
N GLU A 160 0.74 -8.64 6.26
CA GLU A 160 -0.24 -7.64 5.85
C GLU A 160 0.08 -6.27 6.46
N SER A 161 0.55 -6.23 7.71
CA SER A 161 0.95 -4.97 8.36
C SER A 161 2.23 -4.39 7.77
N ASN A 162 3.22 -5.24 7.47
CA ASN A 162 4.45 -4.79 6.81
C ASN A 162 4.16 -4.28 5.40
N SER A 163 3.37 -5.03 4.63
CA SER A 163 2.97 -4.68 3.27
C SER A 163 2.14 -3.39 3.24
N GLY A 164 1.17 -3.25 4.15
CA GLY A 164 0.33 -2.06 4.28
C GLY A 164 1.14 -0.80 4.60
N LEU A 165 2.07 -0.88 5.57
CA LEU A 165 2.94 0.25 5.92
C LEU A 165 3.89 0.64 4.78
N ALA A 166 4.53 -0.34 4.15
CA ALA A 166 5.45 -0.08 3.04
C ALA A 166 4.71 0.51 1.83
N THR A 167 3.52 0.00 1.52
CA THR A 167 2.66 0.52 0.46
C THR A 167 2.19 1.94 0.76
N LEU A 168 1.80 2.24 2.00
CA LEU A 168 1.47 3.59 2.44
C LEU A 168 2.64 4.55 2.16
N TYR A 169 3.87 4.17 2.51
CA TYR A 169 5.06 5.00 2.25
C TYR A 169 5.31 5.24 0.76
N VAL A 170 5.33 4.19 -0.05
CA VAL A 170 5.57 4.29 -1.51
C VAL A 170 4.53 5.16 -2.21
N ASN A 171 3.26 5.04 -1.81
CA ASN A 171 2.16 5.71 -2.50
C ASN A 171 1.91 7.14 -2.02
N SER A 172 2.44 7.55 -0.87
CA SER A 172 2.13 8.87 -0.30
C SER A 172 3.12 9.95 -0.71
N ASN A 173 4.42 9.66 -0.64
CA ASN A 173 5.45 10.64 -0.98
C ASN A 173 6.79 9.98 -1.28
N ILE A 174 7.44 10.41 -2.36
CA ILE A 174 8.75 9.91 -2.81
C ILE A 174 9.83 9.92 -1.71
N LYS A 175 9.74 10.83 -0.74
CA LYS A 175 10.70 10.93 0.38
C LYS A 175 10.70 9.69 1.29
N TYR A 176 9.61 8.92 1.31
CA TYR A 176 9.47 7.71 2.13
C TYR A 176 9.92 6.43 1.40
N ALA A 177 10.35 6.53 0.13
CA ALA A 177 10.83 5.38 -0.63
C ALA A 177 11.97 4.59 0.06
N PRO A 178 12.94 5.22 0.75
CA PRO A 178 13.95 4.47 1.51
C PRO A 178 13.38 3.67 2.69
N ASP A 179 12.32 4.19 3.34
CA ASP A 179 11.69 3.47 4.45
C ASP A 179 10.87 2.29 3.96
N ALA A 180 10.19 2.42 2.82
CA ALA A 180 9.52 1.31 2.15
C ALA A 180 10.51 0.22 1.68
N GLU A 181 11.64 0.61 1.07
CA GLU A 181 12.70 -0.33 0.66
C GLU A 181 13.16 -1.17 1.85
N ARG A 182 13.36 -0.54 3.02
CA ARG A 182 13.79 -1.23 4.25
C ARG A 182 12.77 -2.27 4.69
N ILE A 183 11.48 -1.94 4.66
CA ILE A 183 10.40 -2.85 5.08
C ILE A 183 10.28 -4.01 4.09
N PHE A 184 10.17 -3.74 2.78
CA PHE A 184 10.08 -4.83 1.80
C PHE A 184 11.34 -5.71 1.77
N SER A 185 12.53 -5.13 1.98
CA SER A 185 13.77 -5.92 2.08
C SER A 185 13.76 -6.84 3.31
N TYR A 186 13.24 -6.35 4.43
CA TYR A 186 13.03 -7.19 5.62
C TYR A 186 12.01 -8.30 5.35
N MET A 187 10.89 -8.00 4.71
CA MET A 187 9.86 -9.00 4.35
C MET A 187 10.45 -10.14 3.51
N MET A 188 11.38 -9.88 2.60
CA MET A 188 12.05 -10.92 1.80
C MET A 188 12.83 -11.95 2.63
N THR A 189 13.16 -11.63 3.89
CA THR A 189 13.82 -12.55 4.84
C THR A 189 12.84 -13.46 5.59
N LEU A 190 11.53 -13.20 5.47
CA LEU A 190 10.48 -13.98 6.10
C LEU A 190 10.11 -15.21 5.26
N ASP A 191 9.33 -16.09 5.87
CA ASP A 191 8.67 -17.19 5.16
C ASP A 191 7.47 -16.64 4.40
N LEU A 192 7.64 -16.46 3.09
CA LEU A 192 6.65 -15.88 2.18
C LEU A 192 6.23 -16.91 1.14
N THR A 193 4.94 -16.92 0.80
CA THR A 193 4.44 -17.62 -0.38
C THR A 193 4.99 -16.99 -1.67
N ASP A 194 4.95 -17.71 -2.78
CA ASP A 194 5.39 -17.17 -4.07
C ASP A 194 4.61 -15.90 -4.46
N GLU A 195 3.29 -15.87 -4.23
CA GLU A 195 2.46 -14.68 -4.44
C GLU A 195 2.96 -13.49 -3.59
N GLN A 196 3.22 -13.72 -2.30
CA GLN A 196 3.76 -12.69 -1.39
C GLN A 196 5.16 -12.22 -1.82
N ARG A 197 6.02 -13.11 -2.32
CA ARG A 197 7.34 -12.76 -2.87
C ARG A 197 7.21 -11.93 -4.15
N ALA A 198 6.28 -12.27 -5.04
CA ALA A 198 6.03 -11.49 -6.25
C ALA A 198 5.59 -10.05 -5.91
N GLN A 199 4.64 -9.91 -4.97
CA GLN A 199 4.16 -8.61 -4.51
C GLN A 199 5.24 -7.81 -3.76
N THR A 200 6.05 -8.47 -2.94
CA THR A 200 7.17 -7.83 -2.23
C THR A 200 8.21 -7.31 -3.22
N ASN A 201 8.51 -8.06 -4.28
CA ASN A 201 9.38 -7.61 -5.38
C ASN A 201 8.78 -6.42 -6.13
N LEU A 202 7.47 -6.40 -6.38
CA LEU A 202 6.80 -5.23 -6.97
C LEU A 202 6.91 -3.99 -6.05
N GLY A 203 6.77 -4.16 -4.75
CA GLY A 203 7.00 -3.10 -3.76
C GLY A 203 8.44 -2.57 -3.77
N LEU A 204 9.44 -3.46 -3.86
CA LEU A 204 10.85 -3.09 -4.03
C LEU A 204 11.10 -2.37 -5.35
N PHE A 205 10.44 -2.78 -6.44
CA PHE A 205 10.52 -2.07 -7.72
C PHE A 205 10.14 -0.60 -7.56
N PHE A 206 8.98 -0.30 -6.98
CA PHE A 206 8.54 1.08 -6.79
C PHE A 206 9.47 1.85 -5.85
N SER A 207 9.89 1.23 -4.75
CA SER A 207 10.80 1.83 -3.78
C SER A 207 12.14 2.22 -4.43
N HIS A 208 12.73 1.34 -5.24
CA HIS A 208 13.96 1.61 -5.98
C HIS A 208 13.75 2.63 -7.11
N TYR A 209 12.66 2.52 -7.86
CA TYR A 209 12.33 3.41 -8.97
C TYR A 209 12.23 4.86 -8.49
N TYR A 210 11.54 5.10 -7.37
CA TYR A 210 11.42 6.42 -6.75
C TYR A 210 12.74 7.00 -6.22
N GLN A 211 13.72 6.15 -5.94
CA GLN A 211 15.06 6.57 -5.57
C GLN A 211 16.00 6.75 -6.77
N GLY A 212 15.52 6.52 -8.01
CA GLY A 212 16.35 6.55 -9.22
C GLY A 212 17.27 5.34 -9.38
N LYS A 213 17.10 4.30 -8.56
CA LYS A 213 17.84 3.03 -8.58
C LYS A 213 17.30 2.10 -9.68
N PHE A 214 17.34 2.55 -10.94
CA PHE A 214 16.62 1.91 -12.05
C PHE A 214 17.04 0.47 -12.36
N ASP A 215 18.33 0.14 -12.21
CA ASP A 215 18.81 -1.23 -12.46
C ASP A 215 18.27 -2.20 -11.41
N GLN A 216 18.27 -1.80 -10.14
CA GLN A 216 17.69 -2.56 -9.03
C GLN A 216 16.17 -2.68 -9.20
N ALA A 217 15.50 -1.59 -9.58
CA ALA A 217 14.06 -1.62 -9.87
C ALA A 217 13.75 -2.68 -10.95
N TYR A 218 14.46 -2.64 -12.07
CA TYR A 218 14.28 -3.60 -13.16
C TYR A 218 14.54 -5.05 -12.72
N GLN A 219 15.60 -5.30 -11.95
CA GLN A 219 15.90 -6.63 -11.41
C GLN A 219 14.75 -7.16 -10.53
N ASN A 220 14.10 -6.31 -9.73
CA ASN A 220 12.96 -6.72 -8.91
C ASN A 220 11.75 -7.13 -9.76
N LEU A 221 11.51 -6.50 -10.92
CA LEU A 221 10.46 -6.96 -11.84
C LEU A 221 10.77 -8.36 -12.39
N GLU A 222 12.02 -8.62 -12.75
CA GLU A 222 12.45 -9.94 -13.20
C GLU A 222 12.30 -11.00 -12.12
N GLN A 223 12.65 -10.69 -10.87
CA GLN A 223 12.43 -11.61 -9.75
C GLN A 223 10.94 -11.82 -9.48
N GLY A 224 10.13 -10.76 -9.51
CA GLY A 224 8.68 -10.85 -9.32
C GLY A 224 8.02 -11.82 -10.30
N LEU A 225 8.37 -11.73 -11.59
CA LEU A 225 7.88 -12.65 -12.63
C LEU A 225 8.41 -14.08 -12.52
N ARG A 226 9.48 -14.33 -11.76
CA ARG A 226 9.91 -15.71 -11.47
C ARG A 226 8.99 -16.40 -10.47
N TYR A 227 8.41 -15.64 -9.54
CA TYR A 227 7.47 -16.14 -8.54
C TYR A 227 6.03 -16.16 -9.05
N ASP A 228 5.63 -15.15 -9.82
CA ASP A 228 4.31 -15.07 -10.45
C ASP A 228 4.44 -14.65 -11.93
N PRO A 229 4.68 -15.62 -12.84
CA PRO A 229 4.88 -15.34 -14.26
C PRO A 229 3.66 -14.73 -14.95
N ASP A 230 2.46 -14.89 -14.37
CA ASP A 230 1.20 -14.41 -14.94
C ASP A 230 0.75 -13.07 -14.35
N ASN A 231 1.59 -12.43 -13.54
CA ASN A 231 1.28 -11.14 -12.95
C ASN A 231 1.30 -10.01 -14.00
N GLU A 232 0.11 -9.65 -14.51
CA GLU A 232 -0.06 -8.64 -15.56
C GLU A 232 0.49 -7.26 -15.16
N LEU A 233 0.44 -6.90 -13.87
CA LEU A 233 0.99 -5.63 -13.41
C LEU A 233 2.52 -5.62 -13.50
N ILE A 234 3.19 -6.69 -13.05
CA ILE A 234 4.65 -6.78 -13.12
C ILE A 234 5.10 -6.82 -14.59
N LYS A 235 4.38 -7.55 -15.47
CA LYS A 235 4.62 -7.54 -16.94
C LYS A 235 4.54 -6.13 -17.50
N THR A 236 3.44 -5.43 -17.22
CA THR A 236 3.22 -4.05 -17.69
C THR A 236 4.34 -3.11 -17.22
N MET A 237 4.77 -3.19 -15.96
CA MET A 237 5.87 -2.36 -15.46
C MET A 237 7.20 -2.70 -16.13
N LYS A 238 7.42 -3.97 -16.48
CA LYS A 238 8.63 -4.41 -17.17
C LYS A 238 8.68 -3.89 -18.60
N ASP A 239 7.59 -3.99 -19.34
CA ASP A 239 7.49 -3.48 -20.71
C ASP A 239 7.80 -1.97 -20.75
N ILE A 240 7.24 -1.21 -19.81
CA ILE A 240 7.51 0.22 -19.64
C ILE A 240 9.01 0.50 -19.39
N MET A 241 9.69 -0.36 -18.63
CA MET A 241 11.12 -0.21 -18.34
C MET A 241 12.01 -0.63 -19.52
N ASP A 242 11.59 -1.61 -20.31
CA ASP A 242 12.30 -2.07 -21.51
C ASP A 242 12.31 -0.99 -22.60
N ASP A 243 11.16 -0.34 -22.85
CA ASP A 243 11.05 0.79 -23.78
C ASP A 243 12.02 1.94 -23.43
N ARG A 244 12.27 2.16 -22.14
CA ARG A 244 13.23 3.17 -21.66
C ARG A 244 14.68 2.80 -21.90
N LYS A 245 15.04 1.51 -21.89
CA LYS A 245 16.40 1.08 -22.19
C LYS A 245 16.73 1.29 -23.66
N ILE A 246 15.75 1.06 -24.54
CA ILE A 246 15.91 1.21 -25.99
C ILE A 246 16.15 2.69 -26.39
N GLY A 247 15.49 3.64 -25.72
CA GLY A 247 15.65 5.07 -26.01
C GLY A 247 16.94 5.75 -25.51
N LYS A 248 17.88 5.01 -24.90
CA LYS A 248 19.18 5.52 -24.44
C LYS A 248 20.36 5.16 -25.34
N ASN A 249 20.14 4.38 -26.40
CA ASN A 249 21.13 4.08 -27.44
C ASN A 249 20.96 5.01 -28.64
#